data_AF-A0A932RZ06-F1
#
_entry.id   AF-A0A932RZ06-F1
#
_cell.length_a   1.000
_cell.length_b   1.000
_cell.length_c   1.000
_cell.angle_alpha   90.00
_cell.angle_beta   90.00
_cell.angle_gamma   90.00
#
_symmetry.space_group_name_H-M   'P 1'
#
loop_
_entity.id
_entity.type
_entity.pdbx_description
1 polymer ?
#
loop_
_entity_poly.entity_id
_entity_poly.type
_entity_poly.pdbx_seq_one_letter_code
_entity_poly.pdbx_strand_id
1 'polypeptide(L)'
;MNTYPILFTTQLRQHLRALRKKRGLTQAQLGALIGVSQARVAEIEANPGLVSFDQLMQLFSAFDVRLSLIEGADEFQDAPPSIPKLTLYSVQEAATPPPIHSPSIEPAKGNADIDNPATVIPFKDKKGSW
;
A
#
# COMPACT_ATOMS: atom_id res chain seq x y z
N MET A 1 29.78 -6.36 -6.26
CA MET A 1 28.78 -6.47 -5.18
C MET A 1 27.65 -5.53 -5.55
N ASN A 2 26.41 -6.03 -5.66
CA ASN A 2 25.30 -5.19 -6.12
C ASN A 2 24.56 -4.63 -4.91
N THR A 3 24.42 -3.30 -4.87
CA THR A 3 23.68 -2.58 -3.83
C THR A 3 22.43 -2.00 -4.45
N TYR A 4 21.29 -2.16 -3.78
CA TYR A 4 20.00 -1.66 -4.23
C TYR A 4 19.42 -0.76 -3.14
N PRO A 5 19.37 0.57 -3.34
CA PRO A 5 18.76 1.46 -2.36
C PRO A 5 17.25 1.18 -2.29
N ILE A 6 16.75 0.95 -1.07
CA ILE A 6 15.32 0.75 -0.81
C ILE A 6 14.83 1.95 -0.03
N LEU A 7 14.04 2.78 -0.70
CA LEU A 7 13.40 3.97 -0.15
C LEU A 7 11.96 3.68 0.28
N PHE A 8 11.29 2.74 -0.39
CA PHE A 8 9.88 2.42 -0.16
C PHE A 8 9.64 0.91 -0.11
N THR A 9 8.72 0.48 0.76
CA THR A 9 8.33 -0.92 0.93
C THR A 9 7.86 -1.58 -0.38
N THR A 10 7.27 -0.82 -1.29
CA THR A 10 6.81 -1.33 -2.60
C THR A 10 7.95 -1.86 -3.47
N GLN A 11 9.18 -1.36 -3.28
CA GLN A 11 10.36 -1.85 -4.01
C GLN A 11 10.74 -3.27 -3.58
N LEU A 12 10.51 -3.65 -2.32
CA LEU A 12 10.84 -4.98 -1.81
C LEU A 12 10.16 -6.10 -2.59
N ARG A 13 8.93 -5.90 -3.09
CA ARG A 13 8.19 -6.91 -3.88
C ARG A 13 9.04 -7.41 -5.06
N GLN A 14 9.60 -6.49 -5.83
CA GLN A 14 10.38 -6.87 -7.02
C GLN A 14 11.74 -7.44 -6.62
N HIS A 15 12.38 -6.88 -5.58
CA HIS A 15 13.66 -7.38 -5.08
C HIS A 15 13.57 -8.81 -4.55
N LEU A 16 12.59 -9.14 -3.70
CA LEU A 16 12.41 -10.48 -3.15
C LEU A 16 12.18 -11.52 -4.26
N ARG A 17 11.32 -11.21 -5.24
CA ARG A 17 11.07 -12.08 -6.40
C ARG A 17 12.32 -12.30 -7.24
N ALA A 18 13.08 -11.22 -7.49
CA ALA A 18 14.31 -11.29 -8.28
C ALA A 18 15.40 -12.09 -7.56
N LEU A 19 15.57 -11.90 -6.25
CA LEU A 19 16.52 -12.64 -5.42
C LEU A 19 16.19 -14.13 -5.38
N ARG A 20 14.93 -14.49 -5.15
CA ARG A 20 14.48 -15.89 -5.20
C ARG A 20 14.81 -16.54 -6.55
N LYS A 21 14.48 -15.85 -7.65
CA LYS A 21 14.77 -16.34 -9.01
C LYS A 21 16.27 -16.45 -9.28
N LYS A 22 17.07 -15.48 -8.83
CA LYS A 22 18.54 -15.50 -8.94
C LYS A 22 19.15 -16.71 -8.22
N ARG A 23 18.51 -17.17 -7.13
CA ARG A 23 18.86 -18.38 -6.39
C ARG A 23 18.32 -19.68 -7.01
N GLY A 24 17.55 -19.60 -8.10
CA GLY A 24 16.94 -20.78 -8.73
C GLY A 24 15.83 -21.43 -7.91
N LEU A 25 15.28 -20.74 -6.91
CA LEU A 25 14.28 -21.30 -6.01
C LEU A 25 12.86 -21.09 -6.53
N THR A 26 12.00 -22.10 -6.41
CA THR A 26 10.54 -21.95 -6.50
C THR A 26 9.99 -21.33 -5.21
N GLN A 27 8.74 -20.86 -5.23
CA GLN A 27 8.08 -20.38 -4.00
C GLN A 27 7.95 -21.50 -2.97
N ALA A 28 7.69 -22.74 -3.41
CA ALA A 28 7.57 -23.90 -2.51
C ALA A 28 8.91 -24.25 -1.86
N GLN A 29 10.01 -24.22 -2.62
CA GLN A 29 11.36 -24.44 -2.09
C GLN A 29 11.77 -23.36 -1.10
N LEU A 30 11.49 -22.08 -1.40
CA LEU A 30 11.71 -21.01 -0.44
C LEU A 30 10.88 -21.21 0.82
N GLY A 31 9.61 -21.60 0.67
CA GLY A 31 8.71 -21.87 1.78
C GLY A 31 9.25 -22.97 2.69
N ALA A 32 9.70 -24.08 2.12
CA ALA A 32 10.34 -25.16 2.87
C ALA A 32 11.60 -24.70 3.62
N LEU A 33 12.40 -23.80 3.04
CA LEU A 33 13.63 -23.27 3.65
C LEU A 33 13.32 -22.39 4.87
N ILE A 34 12.27 -21.55 4.80
CA ILE A 34 11.89 -20.62 5.88
C ILE A 34 10.74 -21.14 6.76
N GLY A 35 10.32 -22.41 6.59
CA GLY A 35 9.30 -23.04 7.41
C GLY A 35 7.86 -22.54 7.18
N VAL A 36 7.51 -22.10 5.97
CA VAL A 36 6.15 -21.63 5.61
C VAL A 36 5.62 -22.30 4.34
N SER A 37 4.31 -22.21 4.11
CA SER A 37 3.69 -22.76 2.90
C SER A 37 4.04 -21.97 1.64
N GLN A 38 3.93 -22.61 0.47
CA GLN A 38 4.09 -21.92 -0.83
C GLN A 38 3.13 -20.73 -0.97
N ALA A 39 1.87 -20.91 -0.57
CA ALA A 39 0.85 -19.86 -0.61
C ALA A 39 1.29 -18.67 0.25
N ARG A 40 1.82 -18.94 1.45
CA ARG A 40 2.37 -17.88 2.30
C ARG A 40 3.53 -17.16 1.63
N VAL A 41 4.47 -17.85 0.98
CA VAL A 41 5.54 -17.20 0.21
C VAL A 41 4.97 -16.28 -0.89
N ALA A 42 3.93 -16.72 -1.60
CA ALA A 42 3.29 -15.90 -2.64
C ALA A 42 2.67 -14.62 -2.05
N GLU A 43 2.01 -14.70 -0.89
CA GLU A 43 1.50 -13.53 -0.16
C GLU A 43 2.62 -12.59 0.28
N ILE A 44 3.72 -13.12 0.80
CA ILE A 44 4.89 -12.33 1.22
C ILE A 44 5.50 -11.60 0.03
N GLU A 45 5.70 -12.29 -1.10
CA GLU A 45 6.20 -11.67 -2.32
C GLU A 45 5.23 -10.60 -2.84
N ALA A 46 3.92 -10.81 -2.73
CA ALA A 46 2.93 -9.82 -3.12
C ALA A 46 2.95 -8.61 -2.18
N ASN A 47 2.95 -8.81 -0.86
CA ASN A 47 2.78 -7.73 0.12
C ASN A 47 3.83 -7.82 1.24
N PRO A 48 5.10 -7.50 0.95
CA PRO A 48 6.18 -7.64 1.93
C PRO A 48 6.10 -6.65 3.10
N GLY A 49 5.24 -5.63 3.02
CA GLY A 49 5.00 -4.70 4.13
C GLY A 49 4.12 -5.26 5.24
N LEU A 50 3.45 -6.39 5.02
CA LEU A 50 2.54 -7.00 6.01
C LEU A 50 3.21 -8.08 6.86
N VAL A 51 4.47 -8.42 6.58
CA VAL A 51 5.24 -9.36 7.38
C VAL A 51 6.03 -8.65 8.46
N SER A 52 6.35 -9.38 9.53
CA SER A 52 7.26 -8.86 10.54
C SER A 52 8.66 -8.65 9.96
N PHE A 53 9.40 -7.72 10.55
CA PHE A 53 10.79 -7.47 10.17
C PHE A 53 11.65 -8.72 10.38
N ASP A 54 11.41 -9.51 11.44
CA ASP A 54 12.12 -10.78 11.66
C ASP A 54 11.92 -11.78 10.52
N GLN A 55 10.70 -11.87 9.97
CA GLN A 55 10.43 -12.72 8.82
C GLN A 55 11.16 -12.20 7.57
N LEU A 56 11.25 -10.88 7.37
CA LEU A 56 12.07 -10.30 6.30
C LEU A 56 13.56 -10.64 6.48
N MET A 57 14.08 -10.58 7.70
CA MET A 57 15.46 -10.95 8.00
C MET A 57 15.74 -12.43 7.73
N GLN A 58 14.79 -13.32 8.03
CA GLN A 58 14.89 -14.74 7.66
C GLN A 58 14.96 -14.93 6.14
N LEU A 59 14.14 -14.20 5.37
CA LEU A 59 14.20 -14.23 3.91
C LEU A 59 15.57 -13.72 3.39
N PHE A 60 16.08 -12.62 3.92
CA PHE A 60 17.39 -12.11 3.51
C PHE A 60 18.51 -13.10 3.81
N SER A 61 18.47 -13.78 4.97
CA SER A 61 19.39 -14.86 5.30
C SER A 61 19.29 -16.02 4.30
N ALA A 62 18.08 -16.46 3.95
CA ALA A 62 17.84 -17.51 2.94
C ALA A 62 18.41 -17.15 1.55
N PHE A 63 18.51 -15.85 1.24
CA PHE A 63 19.06 -15.35 -0.02
C PHE A 63 20.55 -14.96 0.07
N ASP A 64 21.20 -15.08 1.24
CA ASP A 64 22.54 -14.53 1.55
C ASP A 64 22.64 -13.03 1.21
N VAL A 65 21.59 -12.29 1.54
CA VAL A 65 21.50 -10.85 1.36
C VAL A 65 21.77 -10.18 2.70
N ARG A 66 22.59 -9.13 2.67
CA ARG A 66 22.86 -8.29 3.83
C ARG A 66 22.04 -7.01 3.76
N LEU A 67 21.47 -6.62 4.90
CA LEU A 67 20.87 -5.30 5.07
C LEU A 67 21.93 -4.35 5.63
N SER A 68 22.04 -3.17 5.01
CA SER A 68 22.92 -2.09 5.47
C SER A 68 22.09 -0.84 5.74
N LEU A 69 22.32 -0.20 6.88
CA LEU A 69 21.79 1.13 7.17
C LEU A 69 22.85 2.14 6.74
N ILE A 70 22.42 3.12 5.95
CA ILE A 70 23.25 4.23 5.50
C ILE A 70 22.56 5.47 6.02
N GLU A 71 23.25 6.25 6.84
CA GLU A 71 22.76 7.56 7.27
C GLU A 71 22.68 8.47 6.04
N GLY A 72 21.54 9.12 5.84
CA GLY A 72 21.41 10.11 4.78
C GLY A 72 22.35 11.26 5.08
N ALA A 73 23.38 11.45 4.26
CA ALA A 73 23.94 12.78 4.10
C ALA A 73 22.89 13.58 3.33
N ASP A 74 22.12 14.41 4.04
CA ASP A 74 21.41 15.50 3.41
C ASP A 74 22.46 16.41 2.76
N GLU A 75 22.86 16.13 1.53
CA GLU A 75 23.40 17.18 0.66
C GLU A 75 22.24 18.08 0.22
N PHE A 76 21.72 18.83 1.19
CA PHE A 76 20.84 19.98 0.98
C PHE A 76 21.58 21.30 1.26
N GLN A 77 22.92 21.38 1.14
CA GLN A 77 23.72 22.61 1.18
C GLN A 77 24.98 22.39 0.31
N ASP A 78 25.20 23.03 -0.84
CA ASP A 78 25.63 24.43 -1.00
C ASP A 78 25.27 25.04 -2.38
N ALA A 79 23.99 25.28 -2.64
CA ALA A 79 23.60 26.30 -3.63
C ALA A 79 22.36 27.03 -3.10
N PRO A 80 22.32 28.37 -3.12
CA PRO A 80 21.11 29.09 -2.73
C PRO A 80 19.94 28.57 -3.58
N PRO A 81 18.74 28.38 -3.00
CA PRO A 81 17.59 28.03 -3.81
C PRO A 81 17.38 29.16 -4.81
N SER A 82 17.68 28.89 -6.08
CA SER A 82 17.00 29.58 -7.16
C SER A 82 15.55 29.14 -7.06
N ILE A 83 14.79 29.77 -6.17
CA ILE A 83 13.35 29.82 -6.27
C ILE A 83 13.11 30.25 -7.72
N PRO A 84 12.50 29.43 -8.60
CA PRO A 84 12.03 29.98 -9.87
C PRO A 84 11.18 31.16 -9.44
N LYS A 85 11.57 32.39 -9.81
CA LYS A 85 10.82 33.60 -9.47
C LYS A 85 9.36 33.23 -9.65
N LEU A 86 8.64 33.07 -8.54
CA LEU A 86 7.21 33.21 -8.57
C LEU A 86 7.09 34.65 -9.00
N THR A 87 6.95 34.86 -10.30
CA THR A 87 6.39 36.08 -10.83
C THR A 87 5.09 36.19 -10.08
N LEU A 88 5.13 37.03 -9.05
CA LEU A 88 4.01 37.45 -8.26
C LEU A 88 3.05 38.01 -9.30
N TYR A 89 2.10 37.19 -9.74
CA TYR A 89 1.02 37.68 -10.58
C TYR A 89 0.40 38.82 -9.77
N SER A 90 0.52 40.02 -10.32
CA SER A 90 -0.11 41.21 -9.80
C SER A 90 -1.58 40.87 -9.54
N VAL A 91 -1.97 40.89 -8.27
CA VAL A 91 -3.38 40.92 -7.90
C VAL A 91 -3.88 42.29 -8.36
N GLN A 92 -4.45 42.32 -9.57
CA GLN A 92 -5.27 43.43 -10.00
C GLN A 92 -6.63 43.26 -9.35
N GLU A 93 -6.91 44.19 -8.45
CA GLU A 93 -8.18 44.38 -7.78
C GLU A 93 -9.31 44.69 -8.77
N ALA A 94 -10.38 43.89 -8.75
CA ALA A 94 -11.76 44.29 -9.02
C ALA A 94 -12.73 43.10 -8.90
N ALA A 95 -13.51 43.05 -7.80
CA ALA A 95 -14.96 42.83 -7.79
C ALA A 95 -15.43 42.33 -6.40
N THR A 96 -16.37 43.09 -5.82
CA THR A 96 -17.14 42.81 -4.61
C THR A 96 -17.78 41.41 -4.63
N PRO A 97 -17.86 40.68 -3.48
CA PRO A 97 -18.58 39.42 -3.43
C PRO A 97 -20.11 39.66 -3.53
N PRO A 98 -20.87 38.84 -4.30
CA PRO A 98 -22.32 38.82 -4.19
C PRO A 98 -22.75 38.22 -2.84
N PRO A 99 -23.91 38.61 -2.28
CA PRO A 99 -24.41 38.07 -1.02
C PRO A 99 -24.78 36.59 -1.18
N ILE A 100 -24.22 35.73 -0.31
CA ILE A 100 -24.62 34.32 -0.21
C ILE A 100 -25.92 34.27 0.60
N HIS A 101 -27.04 33.99 -0.07
CA HIS A 101 -28.25 33.50 0.60
C HIS A 101 -28.03 32.03 1.00
N SER A 102 -28.12 31.75 2.29
CA SER A 102 -28.13 30.39 2.85
C SER A 102 -29.40 29.65 2.43
N PRO A 103 -29.34 28.40 1.92
CA PRO A 103 -30.53 27.58 1.89
C PRO A 103 -30.78 27.00 3.30
N SER A 104 -31.90 27.41 3.90
CA SER A 104 -32.53 26.72 5.03
C SER A 104 -32.87 25.28 4.64
N ILE A 105 -32.48 24.31 5.46
CA ILE A 105 -32.97 22.94 5.36
C ILE A 105 -34.21 22.84 6.26
N GLU A 106 -35.38 22.68 5.63
CA GLU A 106 -36.66 22.37 6.29
C GLU A 106 -36.89 20.84 6.26
N PRO A 107 -37.45 20.21 7.32
CA PRO A 107 -37.59 18.76 7.37
C PRO A 107 -38.83 18.27 6.61
N ALA A 108 -38.64 17.37 5.65
CA ALA A 108 -39.74 16.71 4.96
C ALA A 108 -40.35 15.58 5.82
N LYS A 109 -41.64 15.73 6.17
CA LYS A 109 -42.53 14.62 6.56
C LYS A 109 -43.28 14.12 5.32
N GLY A 110 -43.44 12.81 5.18
CA GLY A 110 -44.38 12.22 4.21
C GLY A 110 -44.23 10.72 4.06
N ASN A 111 -45.13 9.96 4.70
CA ASN A 111 -45.31 8.50 4.59
C ASN A 111 -45.82 8.08 3.20
N ALA A 112 -45.51 6.84 2.80
CA ALA A 112 -46.48 5.92 2.20
C ALA A 112 -45.94 4.47 2.19
N ASP A 113 -46.60 3.60 2.94
CA ASP A 113 -46.63 2.15 2.80
C ASP A 113 -46.95 1.71 1.37
N ILE A 114 -46.18 0.78 0.79
CA ILE A 114 -46.71 -0.29 -0.09
C ILE A 114 -45.84 -1.55 0.05
N ASP A 115 -46.50 -2.60 0.53
CA ASP A 115 -46.19 -4.04 0.52
C ASP A 115 -45.52 -4.55 -0.78
N ASN A 116 -44.52 -5.46 -0.68
CA ASN A 116 -44.53 -6.81 -1.30
C ASN A 116 -43.12 -7.47 -1.28
N PRO A 117 -42.97 -8.75 -0.87
CA PRO A 117 -41.68 -9.45 -0.72
C PRO A 117 -41.36 -10.40 -1.88
N ALA A 118 -40.09 -10.52 -2.26
CA ALA A 118 -39.62 -11.59 -3.13
C ALA A 118 -38.20 -12.08 -2.77
N THR A 119 -38.15 -13.33 -2.30
CA THR A 119 -37.11 -14.35 -2.57
C THR A 119 -35.76 -14.16 -1.83
N VAL A 120 -35.58 -14.66 -0.60
CA VAL A 120 -35.35 -16.06 -0.20
C VAL A 120 -34.50 -16.86 -1.20
N ILE A 121 -33.19 -16.96 -0.96
CA ILE A 121 -32.36 -18.07 -1.45
C ILE A 121 -31.81 -18.79 -0.21
N PRO A 122 -32.16 -20.07 0.05
CA PRO A 122 -31.63 -20.80 1.19
C PRO A 122 -30.27 -21.43 0.84
N PHE A 123 -29.27 -21.28 1.71
CA PHE A 123 -28.08 -22.11 1.71
C PHE A 123 -28.14 -23.03 2.94
N LYS A 124 -28.50 -24.28 2.69
CA LYS A 124 -28.56 -25.41 3.64
C LYS A 124 -28.02 -26.60 2.86
N ASP A 125 -26.90 -27.23 3.21
CA ASP A 125 -26.67 -28.27 4.23
C ASP A 125 -25.25 -28.82 3.90
N LYS A 126 -24.39 -29.42 4.72
CA LYS A 126 -24.56 -30.41 5.80
C LYS A 126 -23.23 -30.54 6.55
N LYS A 127 -23.30 -30.64 7.88
CA LYS A 127 -22.26 -31.27 8.71
C LYS A 127 -22.33 -32.79 8.50
N GLY A 128 -21.20 -33.40 8.15
CA GLY A 128 -20.97 -34.84 8.25
C GLY A 128 -20.15 -35.12 9.50
N SER A 129 -20.77 -35.83 10.44
CA SER A 129 -20.10 -36.54 11.54
C SER A 129 -19.39 -37.75 10.95
N TRP A 130 -18.11 -37.92 11.26
CA TRP A 130 -17.32 -39.13 11.57
C TRP A 130 -15.83 -38.77 11.45
#